data_AF-A0A6I5N9G9-F1
#
_entry.id   AF-A0A6I5N9G9-F1
#
_cell.length_a   1.000
_cell.length_b   1.000
_cell.length_c   1.000
_cell.angle_alpha   90.00
_cell.angle_beta   90.00
_cell.angle_gamma   90.00
#
_symmetry.space_group_name_H-M   'P 1'
#
loop_
_entity.id
_entity.type
_entity.pdbx_description
1 polymer ?
#
loop_
_entity_poly.entity_id
_entity_poly.type
_entity_poly.pdbx_seq_one_letter_code
_entity_poly.pdbx_strand_id
1 'polypeptide(L)'
;MAQKSKGVLPPGLIVRTGKFVWTTMWRLMMSKLAPADPEGAYTRPQSQFRDRVSLDQAAANRYVLIGGMSCPWAHRTLVTRALKGLTQAVPVITVFPDGDQGIWTFEKPYEGCQTLPDFYTAMQPGYSGRATVPVLWDSQTRKIINNESAEIIEILNEAFNPLAEPPDLDLYPEALRSQIDRWNDQIYRSVNNGVYRCGFAQTQAAYETACTELFDTLDQADAALANQRYLCGEALTLADVRLFTTLIRFDVAYYGLFKCNRRRIQDYAHLSRYLRDLYQLPGVAATCDIAAVKRDYYGNLFPLNPGGIIPLGPELDLEKSQTPT
;
A
#
# COMPACT_ATOMS: atom_id res chain seq x y z
N MET A 1 -42.16 -9.08 42.34
CA MET A 1 -42.11 -9.81 41.04
C MET A 1 -41.53 -8.88 40.00
N ALA A 2 -40.24 -9.04 39.65
CA ALA A 2 -39.59 -8.20 38.66
C ALA A 2 -39.70 -8.88 37.27
N GLN A 3 -40.47 -8.25 36.39
CA GLN A 3 -40.69 -8.68 35.02
C GLN A 3 -39.42 -8.41 34.22
N LYS A 4 -38.64 -9.47 33.93
CA LYS A 4 -37.48 -9.41 33.02
C LYS A 4 -37.96 -8.86 31.66
N SER A 5 -37.41 -7.73 31.23
CA SER A 5 -37.58 -7.28 29.86
C SER A 5 -36.98 -8.33 28.92
N LYS A 6 -37.84 -9.03 28.17
CA LYS A 6 -37.38 -9.88 27.07
C LYS A 6 -36.87 -8.94 26.00
N GLY A 7 -35.56 -8.86 25.81
CA GLY A 7 -34.94 -8.12 24.72
C GLY A 7 -35.53 -8.60 23.38
N VAL A 8 -36.34 -7.77 22.76
CA VAL A 8 -37.07 -8.13 21.55
C VAL A 8 -36.12 -7.97 20.36
N LEU A 9 -35.72 -9.09 19.75
CA LEU A 9 -35.00 -9.08 18.48
C LEU A 9 -35.85 -8.39 17.39
N PRO A 10 -35.24 -7.71 16.41
CA PRO A 10 -35.99 -7.08 15.32
C PRO A 10 -36.88 -8.08 14.57
N PRO A 11 -38.11 -7.71 14.17
CA PRO A 11 -38.97 -8.54 13.34
C PRO A 11 -38.26 -9.05 12.08
N GLY A 12 -38.49 -10.32 11.73
CA GLY A 12 -37.81 -10.96 10.59
C GLY A 12 -38.01 -10.26 9.25
N LEU A 13 -39.17 -9.62 9.02
CA LEU A 13 -39.42 -8.83 7.81
C LEU A 13 -38.50 -7.61 7.74
N ILE A 14 -38.34 -6.88 8.85
CA ILE A 14 -37.44 -5.72 8.93
C ILE A 14 -36.00 -6.16 8.64
N VAL A 15 -35.57 -7.28 9.22
CA VAL A 15 -34.23 -7.84 8.97
C VAL A 15 -34.03 -8.21 7.50
N ARG A 16 -35.00 -8.87 6.86
CA ARG A 16 -34.90 -9.27 5.44
C ARG A 16 -34.85 -8.06 4.51
N THR A 17 -35.72 -7.08 4.73
CA THR A 17 -35.74 -5.82 3.95
C THR A 17 -34.44 -5.06 4.15
N GLY A 18 -33.97 -4.90 5.39
CA GLY A 18 -32.70 -4.25 5.69
C GLY A 18 -31.52 -4.94 5.02
N LYS A 19 -31.44 -6.28 5.08
CA LYS A 19 -30.41 -7.06 4.38
C LYS A 19 -30.43 -6.84 2.88
N PHE A 20 -31.62 -6.82 2.27
CA PHE A 20 -31.76 -6.60 0.83
C PHE A 20 -31.26 -5.21 0.42
N VAL A 21 -31.71 -4.15 1.10
CA VAL A 21 -31.29 -2.76 0.83
C VAL A 21 -29.79 -2.61 1.02
N TRP A 22 -29.26 -3.06 2.17
CA TRP A 22 -27.84 -2.98 2.47
C TRP A 22 -26.98 -3.71 1.44
N THR A 23 -27.32 -4.97 1.11
CA THR A 23 -26.55 -5.77 0.15
C THR A 23 -26.57 -5.16 -1.25
N THR A 24 -27.70 -4.57 -1.66
CA THR A 24 -27.83 -3.90 -2.95
C THR A 24 -26.95 -2.64 -3.03
N MET A 25 -27.02 -1.78 -2.01
CA MET A 25 -26.16 -0.60 -1.93
C MET A 25 -24.69 -0.97 -1.87
N TRP A 26 -24.34 -1.98 -1.07
CA TRP A 26 -22.97 -2.49 -0.95
C TRP A 26 -22.42 -2.92 -2.32
N ARG A 27 -23.17 -3.71 -3.10
CA ARG A 27 -22.75 -4.13 -4.45
C ARG A 27 -22.52 -2.95 -5.40
N LEU A 28 -23.41 -1.95 -5.37
CA LEU A 28 -23.27 -0.75 -6.19
C LEU A 28 -21.99 0.02 -5.85
N MET A 29 -21.72 0.25 -4.57
CA MET A 29 -20.52 0.97 -4.13
C MET A 29 -19.24 0.18 -4.42
N MET A 30 -19.25 -1.14 -4.16
CA MET A 30 -18.12 -2.02 -4.45
C MET A 30 -17.79 -2.06 -5.93
N SER A 31 -18.78 -2.01 -6.83
CA SER A 31 -18.53 -1.96 -8.29
C SER A 31 -17.68 -0.76 -8.72
N LYS A 32 -17.73 0.35 -7.97
CA LYS A 32 -16.95 1.56 -8.22
C LYS A 32 -15.63 1.55 -7.47
N LEU A 33 -15.64 1.21 -6.18
CA LEU A 33 -14.44 1.16 -5.35
C LEU A 33 -13.46 0.10 -5.85
N ALA A 34 -13.97 -1.13 -6.02
CA ALA A 34 -13.22 -2.32 -6.35
C ALA A 34 -13.89 -3.08 -7.51
N PRO A 35 -13.63 -2.66 -8.76
CA PRO A 35 -14.11 -3.37 -9.95
C PRO A 35 -13.73 -4.84 -9.89
N ALA A 36 -14.67 -5.71 -10.24
CA ALA A 36 -14.47 -7.16 -10.20
C ALA A 36 -14.87 -7.79 -11.54
N ASP A 37 -14.29 -8.94 -11.84
CA ASP A 37 -14.73 -9.82 -12.93
C ASP A 37 -16.11 -10.47 -12.62
N PRO A 38 -16.74 -11.16 -13.58
CA PRO A 38 -18.02 -11.84 -13.35
C PRO A 38 -18.01 -12.85 -12.19
N GLU A 39 -16.84 -13.41 -11.86
CA GLU A 39 -16.62 -14.36 -10.77
C GLU A 39 -16.46 -13.66 -9.39
N GLY A 40 -16.37 -12.34 -9.38
CA GLY A 40 -16.29 -11.51 -8.19
C GLY A 40 -14.87 -11.28 -7.66
N ALA A 41 -13.85 -11.60 -8.47
CA ALA A 41 -12.45 -11.33 -8.17
C ALA A 41 -12.08 -9.89 -8.56
N TYR A 42 -11.42 -9.20 -7.63
CA TYR A 42 -11.01 -7.81 -7.82
C TYR A 42 -9.96 -7.65 -8.94
N THR A 43 -10.23 -6.71 -9.84
CA THR A 43 -9.31 -6.28 -10.91
C THR A 43 -8.81 -4.86 -10.65
N ARG A 44 -7.49 -4.70 -10.52
CA ARG A 44 -6.85 -3.40 -10.28
C ARG A 44 -6.74 -2.58 -11.58
N PRO A 45 -7.23 -1.33 -11.62
CA PRO A 45 -6.95 -0.42 -12.73
C PRO A 45 -5.46 -0.12 -12.88
N GLN A 46 -4.96 -0.08 -14.11
CA GLN A 46 -3.55 0.19 -14.40
C GLN A 46 -3.22 1.69 -14.35
N SER A 47 -1.98 2.01 -13.95
CA SER A 47 -1.40 3.35 -14.04
C SER A 47 -1.14 3.76 -15.49
N GLN A 48 -1.31 5.05 -15.79
CA GLN A 48 -1.33 5.57 -17.17
C GLN A 48 -0.12 6.46 -17.51
N PHE A 49 0.53 7.07 -16.51
CA PHE A 49 1.74 7.85 -16.71
C PHE A 49 2.96 6.97 -16.43
N ARG A 50 3.80 6.77 -17.47
CA ARG A 50 4.86 5.75 -17.49
C ARG A 50 6.18 6.29 -18.04
N ASP A 51 6.36 7.61 -18.08
CA ASP A 51 7.62 8.20 -18.50
C ASP A 51 8.72 7.93 -17.46
N ARG A 52 9.99 8.01 -17.89
CA ARG A 52 11.16 7.80 -17.03
C ARG A 52 12.01 9.06 -16.96
N VAL A 53 12.84 9.12 -15.92
CA VAL A 53 13.91 10.12 -15.76
C VAL A 53 15.21 9.42 -16.11
N SER A 54 16.01 10.00 -16.99
CA SER A 54 17.37 9.51 -17.27
C SER A 54 18.39 10.13 -16.32
N LEU A 55 19.58 9.51 -16.22
CA LEU A 55 20.67 9.98 -15.36
C LEU A 55 21.07 11.45 -15.59
N ASP A 56 21.07 11.90 -16.85
CA ASP A 56 21.40 13.27 -17.23
C ASP A 56 20.28 14.29 -16.93
N GLN A 57 19.05 13.82 -16.73
CA GLN A 57 17.90 14.65 -16.40
C GLN A 57 17.73 14.86 -14.89
N ALA A 58 18.17 13.91 -14.08
CA ALA A 58 18.03 13.95 -12.63
C ALA A 58 18.69 15.20 -12.04
N ALA A 59 17.90 15.98 -11.31
CA ALA A 59 18.34 17.23 -10.72
C ALA A 59 17.69 17.43 -9.35
N ALA A 60 18.49 17.92 -8.39
CA ALA A 60 18.00 18.22 -7.04
C ALA A 60 16.88 19.27 -7.10
N ASN A 61 15.81 19.04 -6.33
CA ASN A 61 14.65 19.91 -6.19
C ASN A 61 13.82 20.14 -7.47
N ARG A 62 14.10 19.42 -8.57
CA ARG A 62 13.28 19.43 -9.78
C ARG A 62 12.11 18.46 -9.70
N TYR A 63 12.40 17.21 -9.31
CA TYR A 63 11.39 16.17 -9.23
C TYR A 63 10.82 16.08 -7.82
N VAL A 64 9.50 16.06 -7.72
CA VAL A 64 8.75 16.05 -6.47
C VAL A 64 7.91 14.78 -6.42
N LEU A 65 7.89 14.11 -5.27
CA LEU A 65 6.98 13.01 -5.02
C LEU A 65 5.71 13.52 -4.35
N ILE A 66 4.55 13.22 -4.93
CA ILE A 66 3.27 13.39 -4.25
C ILE A 66 2.85 12.02 -3.71
N GLY A 67 2.68 11.91 -2.38
CA GLY A 67 2.49 10.61 -1.72
C GLY A 67 1.59 10.69 -0.49
N GLY A 68 0.75 9.66 -0.31
CA GLY A 68 -0.06 9.49 0.91
C GLY A 68 0.57 8.48 1.86
N MET A 69 0.77 8.86 3.13
CA MET A 69 1.45 8.03 4.14
C MET A 69 0.76 6.68 4.40
N SER A 70 -0.56 6.63 4.22
CA SER A 70 -1.34 5.39 4.39
C SER A 70 -1.22 4.41 3.22
N CYS A 71 -0.89 4.89 2.01
CA CYS A 71 -0.89 4.09 0.79
C CYS A 71 0.38 3.24 0.66
N PRO A 72 0.29 1.89 0.55
CA PRO A 72 1.47 1.02 0.44
C PRO A 72 2.25 1.22 -0.86
N TRP A 73 1.58 1.65 -1.94
CA TRP A 73 2.21 1.93 -3.24
C TRP A 73 3.06 3.20 -3.17
N ALA A 74 2.53 4.26 -2.55
CA ALA A 74 3.30 5.48 -2.31
C ALA A 74 4.41 5.24 -1.29
N HIS A 75 4.17 4.42 -0.27
CA HIS A 75 5.16 4.11 0.74
C HIS A 75 6.43 3.47 0.17
N ARG A 76 6.34 2.73 -0.95
CA ARG A 76 7.53 2.17 -1.64
C ARG A 76 8.49 3.28 -2.08
N THR A 77 7.95 4.38 -2.62
CA THR A 77 8.76 5.50 -3.10
C THR A 77 9.35 6.27 -1.94
N LEU A 78 8.62 6.41 -0.83
CA LEU A 78 9.12 7.04 0.40
C LEU A 78 10.26 6.23 1.03
N VAL A 79 10.10 4.90 1.14
CA VAL A 79 11.14 4.01 1.67
C VAL A 79 12.37 4.01 0.77
N THR A 80 12.19 3.88 -0.55
CA THR A 80 13.32 3.91 -1.51
C THR A 80 14.06 5.25 -1.44
N ARG A 81 13.32 6.37 -1.40
CA ARG A 81 13.88 7.70 -1.22
C ARG A 81 14.69 7.82 0.08
N ALA A 82 14.21 7.27 1.18
CA ALA A 82 14.92 7.28 2.47
C ALA A 82 16.20 6.44 2.41
N LEU A 83 16.11 5.19 1.92
CA LEU A 83 17.26 4.28 1.78
C LEU A 83 18.36 4.86 0.87
N LYS A 84 17.97 5.54 -0.20
CA LYS A 84 18.89 6.22 -1.13
C LYS A 84 19.39 7.58 -0.63
N GLY A 85 18.99 8.04 0.56
CA GLY A 85 19.38 9.36 1.07
C GLY A 85 18.89 10.53 0.21
N LEU A 86 17.81 10.36 -0.55
CA LEU A 86 17.30 11.35 -1.50
C LEU A 86 16.40 12.41 -0.84
N THR A 87 16.46 12.54 0.49
CA THR A 87 15.51 13.35 1.25
C THR A 87 15.58 14.84 0.85
N GLN A 88 16.78 15.35 0.61
CA GLN A 88 17.01 16.73 0.18
C GLN A 88 16.86 16.91 -1.33
N ALA A 89 17.12 15.88 -2.13
CA ALA A 89 17.13 15.96 -3.59
C ALA A 89 15.73 15.84 -4.20
N VAL A 90 14.85 15.04 -3.60
CA VAL A 90 13.50 14.76 -4.09
C VAL A 90 12.49 15.16 -3.01
N PRO A 91 11.93 16.37 -3.04
CA PRO A 91 10.93 16.81 -2.07
C PRO A 91 9.66 15.94 -2.10
N VAL A 92 8.94 15.89 -0.97
CA VAL A 92 7.67 15.17 -0.86
C VAL A 92 6.55 16.14 -0.53
N ILE A 93 5.46 16.06 -1.27
CA ILE A 93 4.19 16.70 -0.95
C ILE A 93 3.23 15.62 -0.46
N THR A 94 2.85 15.71 0.81
CA THR A 94 1.93 14.74 1.42
C THR A 94 0.49 15.08 1.09
N VAL A 95 -0.26 14.05 0.70
CA VAL A 95 -1.72 14.12 0.55
C VAL A 95 -2.41 13.26 1.60
N PHE A 96 -3.62 13.65 1.96
CA PHE A 96 -4.45 13.01 2.97
C PHE A 96 -5.72 12.48 2.31
N PRO A 97 -6.24 11.34 2.78
CA PRO A 97 -7.46 10.79 2.24
C PRO A 97 -8.68 11.55 2.78
N ASP A 98 -9.61 11.91 1.88
CA ASP A 98 -10.95 12.41 2.21
C ASP A 98 -11.92 11.23 2.19
N GLY A 99 -12.42 10.86 3.37
CA GLY A 99 -13.30 9.71 3.56
C GLY A 99 -14.72 9.88 3.00
N ASP A 100 -15.18 11.12 2.86
CA ASP A 100 -16.52 11.40 2.35
C ASP A 100 -16.55 11.32 0.82
N GLN A 101 -15.48 11.78 0.18
CA GLN A 101 -15.37 11.84 -1.27
C GLN A 101 -14.60 10.65 -1.88
N GLY A 102 -13.80 9.94 -1.08
CA GLY A 102 -12.94 8.85 -1.57
C GLY A 102 -11.79 9.32 -2.46
N ILE A 103 -11.28 10.53 -2.20
CA ILE A 103 -10.21 11.17 -2.99
C ILE A 103 -9.03 11.57 -2.09
N TRP A 104 -7.92 11.97 -2.72
CA TRP A 104 -6.77 12.55 -2.03
C TRP A 104 -6.85 14.08 -2.05
N THR A 105 -6.56 14.70 -0.91
CA THR A 105 -6.53 16.16 -0.73
C THR A 105 -5.17 16.63 -0.24
N PHE A 106 -4.79 17.83 -0.64
CA PHE A 106 -3.60 18.48 -0.11
C PHE A 106 -3.96 19.18 1.22
N GLU A 107 -3.04 19.23 2.18
CA GLU A 107 -3.24 20.03 3.41
C GLU A 107 -3.33 21.52 3.08
N LYS A 108 -2.48 21.98 2.16
CA LYS A 108 -2.48 23.32 1.59
C LYS A 108 -2.53 23.20 0.07
N PRO A 109 -3.23 24.10 -0.65
CA PRO A 109 -3.25 24.06 -2.10
C PRO A 109 -1.86 23.92 -2.70
N TYR A 110 -1.69 22.96 -3.61
CA TYR A 110 -0.46 22.73 -4.35
C TYR A 110 -0.72 22.91 -5.83
N GLU A 111 0.11 23.72 -6.50
CA GLU A 111 -0.09 24.09 -7.92
C GLU A 111 -1.50 24.67 -8.21
N GLY A 112 -2.09 25.34 -7.23
CA GLY A 112 -3.45 25.92 -7.32
C GLY A 112 -4.58 24.91 -7.10
N CYS A 113 -4.29 23.66 -6.77
CA CYS A 113 -5.26 22.59 -6.59
C CYS A 113 -5.40 22.19 -5.11
N GLN A 114 -6.63 22.03 -4.64
CA GLN A 114 -6.92 21.54 -3.28
C GLN A 114 -6.99 20.00 -3.23
N THR A 115 -7.30 19.37 -4.37
CA THR A 115 -7.46 17.92 -4.48
C THR A 115 -6.51 17.34 -5.54
N LEU A 116 -6.14 16.07 -5.37
CA LEU A 116 -5.33 15.36 -6.35
C LEU A 116 -6.06 15.15 -7.69
N PRO A 117 -7.37 14.86 -7.74
CA PRO A 117 -8.12 14.88 -8.99
C PRO A 117 -8.00 16.21 -9.75
N ASP A 118 -8.19 17.35 -9.06
CA ASP A 118 -8.04 18.67 -9.70
C ASP A 118 -6.61 18.87 -10.23
N PHE A 119 -5.61 18.41 -9.48
CA PHE A 119 -4.21 18.43 -9.93
C PHE A 119 -4.01 17.62 -11.22
N TYR A 120 -4.52 16.39 -11.29
CA TYR A 120 -4.44 15.57 -12.51
C TYR A 120 -5.15 16.24 -13.70
N THR A 121 -6.35 16.78 -13.48
CA THR A 121 -7.12 17.48 -14.53
C THR A 121 -6.41 18.74 -15.01
N ALA A 122 -5.79 19.50 -14.10
CA ALA A 122 -5.06 20.71 -14.44
C ALA A 122 -3.76 20.42 -15.20
N MET A 123 -3.02 19.37 -14.83
CA MET A 123 -1.73 19.03 -15.46
C MET A 123 -1.90 18.19 -16.74
N GLN A 124 -3.01 17.46 -16.87
CA GLN A 124 -3.34 16.68 -18.07
C GLN A 124 -4.82 16.87 -18.44
N PRO A 125 -5.16 17.92 -19.20
CA PRO A 125 -6.52 18.14 -19.68
C PRO A 125 -7.05 16.92 -20.44
N GLY A 126 -8.28 16.50 -20.12
CA GLY A 126 -8.90 15.31 -20.71
C GLY A 126 -8.53 13.98 -20.05
N TYR A 127 -7.73 13.98 -18.98
CA TYR A 127 -7.47 12.78 -18.19
C TYR A 127 -8.75 12.23 -17.56
N SER A 128 -9.02 10.94 -17.78
CA SER A 128 -10.22 10.23 -17.29
C SER A 128 -9.91 9.03 -16.39
N GLY A 129 -8.62 8.82 -16.07
CA GLY A 129 -8.17 7.76 -15.17
C GLY A 129 -8.36 8.12 -13.69
N ARG A 130 -7.96 7.20 -12.81
CA ARG A 130 -7.97 7.45 -11.36
C ARG A 130 -6.76 8.31 -10.97
N ALA A 131 -7.00 9.40 -10.25
CA ALA A 131 -5.95 10.18 -9.61
C ALA A 131 -5.38 9.42 -8.40
N THR A 132 -4.27 8.70 -8.61
CA THR A 132 -3.63 7.84 -7.61
C THR A 132 -2.33 8.42 -7.08
N VAL A 133 -1.93 7.99 -5.88
CA VAL A 133 -0.55 8.15 -5.38
C VAL A 133 0.20 6.81 -5.51
N PRO A 134 1.52 6.82 -5.72
CA PRO A 134 2.41 7.98 -5.83
C PRO A 134 2.32 8.70 -7.18
N VAL A 135 2.76 9.97 -7.20
CA VAL A 135 3.03 10.74 -8.42
C VAL A 135 4.48 11.22 -8.40
N LEU A 136 5.23 10.95 -9.46
CA LEU A 136 6.51 11.62 -9.73
C LEU A 136 6.24 12.81 -10.64
N TRP A 137 6.42 14.01 -10.11
CA TRP A 137 6.11 15.30 -10.73
C TRP A 137 7.40 16.04 -11.09
N ASP A 138 7.53 16.50 -12.33
CA ASP A 138 8.58 17.44 -12.74
C ASP A 138 8.06 18.88 -12.59
N SER A 139 8.54 19.57 -11.54
CA SER A 139 8.08 20.93 -11.22
C SER A 139 8.57 21.99 -12.20
N GLN A 140 9.65 21.72 -12.94
CA GLN A 140 10.19 22.65 -13.91
C GLN A 140 9.41 22.62 -15.22
N THR A 141 9.11 21.42 -15.72
CA THR A 141 8.34 21.27 -16.97
C THR A 141 6.83 21.19 -16.75
N ARG A 142 6.39 21.15 -15.49
CA ARG A 142 5.01 21.00 -15.06
C ARG A 142 4.36 19.74 -15.67
N LYS A 143 5.02 18.58 -15.54
CA LYS A 143 4.53 17.31 -16.08
C LYS A 143 4.50 16.19 -15.05
N ILE A 144 3.43 15.40 -15.07
CA ILE A 144 3.37 14.12 -14.37
C ILE A 144 4.24 13.14 -15.17
N ILE A 145 5.36 12.73 -14.59
CA ILE A 145 6.30 11.80 -15.24
C ILE A 145 5.78 10.37 -15.10
N ASN A 146 5.48 9.96 -13.87
CA ASN A 146 5.13 8.57 -13.61
C ASN A 146 4.16 8.46 -12.43
N ASN A 147 3.20 7.52 -12.51
CA ASN A 147 2.32 7.16 -11.39
C ASN A 147 2.23 5.65 -11.14
N GLU A 148 3.22 4.89 -11.61
CA GLU A 148 3.45 3.48 -11.31
C GLU A 148 4.56 3.34 -10.25
N SER A 149 4.19 2.94 -9.04
CA SER A 149 5.11 2.82 -7.90
C SER A 149 6.32 1.91 -8.18
N ALA A 150 6.15 0.82 -8.93
CA ALA A 150 7.24 -0.10 -9.23
C ALA A 150 8.29 0.53 -10.14
N GLU A 151 7.87 1.34 -11.11
CA GLU A 151 8.79 2.05 -11.99
C GLU A 151 9.43 3.24 -11.28
N ILE A 152 8.69 3.93 -10.40
CA ILE A 152 9.23 5.08 -9.66
C ILE A 152 10.37 4.64 -8.72
N ILE A 153 10.25 3.50 -8.03
CA ILE A 153 11.34 3.02 -7.18
C ILE A 153 12.59 2.62 -7.97
N GLU A 154 12.44 2.10 -9.19
CA GLU A 154 13.56 1.88 -10.11
C GLU A 154 14.18 3.21 -10.57
N ILE A 155 13.35 4.20 -10.93
CA ILE A 155 13.81 5.54 -11.31
C ILE A 155 14.62 6.18 -10.16
N LEU A 156 14.10 6.13 -8.93
CA LEU A 156 14.79 6.64 -7.75
C LEU A 156 16.09 5.87 -7.46
N ASN A 157 16.11 4.56 -7.70
CA ASN A 157 17.29 3.73 -7.50
C ASN A 157 18.38 4.01 -8.52
N GLU A 158 18.04 4.23 -9.79
CA GLU A 158 19.02 4.36 -10.87
C GLU A 158 19.30 5.82 -11.23
N ALA A 159 18.30 6.55 -11.72
CA ALA A 159 18.48 7.88 -12.30
C ALA A 159 18.97 8.91 -11.27
N PHE A 160 18.60 8.75 -10.00
CA PHE A 160 18.98 9.67 -8.92
C PHE A 160 20.25 9.27 -8.17
N ASN A 161 20.97 8.22 -8.60
CA ASN A 161 22.25 7.80 -8.00
C ASN A 161 23.26 8.93 -7.81
N PRO A 162 23.47 9.86 -8.76
CA PRO A 162 24.41 10.97 -8.58
C PRO A 162 24.05 11.94 -7.44
N LEU A 163 22.81 11.89 -6.95
CA LEU A 163 22.29 12.74 -5.88
C LEU A 163 22.07 11.98 -4.56
N ALA A 164 22.34 10.67 -4.53
CA ALA A 164 22.15 9.82 -3.37
C ALA A 164 23.28 10.01 -2.34
N GLU A 165 22.95 9.88 -1.05
CA GLU A 165 23.96 9.90 0.02
C GLU A 165 24.85 8.64 -0.03
N PRO A 166 24.29 7.41 -0.17
CA PRO A 166 25.04 6.23 -0.58
C PRO A 166 24.93 6.05 -2.12
N PRO A 167 25.89 6.59 -2.91
CA PRO A 167 25.84 6.46 -4.37
C PRO A 167 25.99 4.99 -4.83
N ASP A 168 26.70 4.16 -4.06
CA ASP A 168 26.97 2.76 -4.40
C ASP A 168 25.86 1.79 -3.98
N LEU A 169 24.83 2.27 -3.25
CA LEU A 169 23.70 1.42 -2.88
C LEU A 169 22.83 1.16 -4.10
N ASP A 170 22.90 -0.04 -4.67
CA ASP A 170 22.01 -0.49 -5.73
C ASP A 170 21.00 -1.51 -5.16
N LEU A 171 19.72 -1.12 -5.16
CA LEU A 171 18.61 -1.98 -4.73
C LEU A 171 18.10 -2.90 -5.85
N TYR A 172 18.63 -2.75 -7.07
CA TYR A 172 18.29 -3.57 -8.24
C TYR A 172 19.52 -4.02 -9.06
N PRO A 173 20.54 -4.62 -8.40
CA PRO A 173 21.81 -4.95 -9.02
C PRO A 173 21.67 -6.07 -10.04
N GLU A 174 22.43 -5.96 -11.13
CA GLU A 174 22.36 -6.87 -12.29
C GLU A 174 22.40 -8.36 -11.89
N ALA A 175 23.30 -8.72 -10.99
CA ALA A 175 23.49 -10.10 -10.52
C ALA A 175 22.26 -10.71 -9.82
N LEU A 176 21.36 -9.88 -9.27
CA LEU A 176 20.16 -10.33 -8.56
C LEU A 176 18.86 -10.07 -9.32
N ARG A 177 18.88 -9.38 -10.47
CA ARG A 177 17.66 -8.95 -11.19
C ARG A 177 16.66 -10.07 -11.43
N SER A 178 17.11 -11.22 -11.95
CA SER A 178 16.22 -12.35 -12.19
C SER A 178 15.56 -12.90 -10.92
N GLN A 179 16.27 -12.87 -9.79
CA GLN A 179 15.72 -13.28 -8.49
C GLN A 179 14.74 -12.24 -7.95
N ILE A 180 15.09 -10.95 -8.08
CA ILE A 180 14.24 -9.82 -7.68
C ILE A 180 12.94 -9.83 -8.48
N ASP A 181 13.00 -10.01 -9.80
CA ASP A 181 11.83 -10.05 -10.70
C ASP A 181 10.88 -11.19 -10.35
N ARG A 182 11.43 -12.38 -10.10
CA ARG A 182 10.65 -13.55 -9.67
C ARG A 182 9.90 -13.28 -8.36
N TRP A 183 10.59 -12.73 -7.36
CA TRP A 183 9.94 -12.36 -6.10
C TRP A 183 8.92 -11.24 -6.30
N ASN A 184 9.26 -10.24 -7.09
CA ASN A 184 8.41 -9.09 -7.37
C ASN A 184 7.08 -9.46 -8.01
N ASP A 185 7.09 -10.37 -8.98
CA ASP A 185 5.88 -10.88 -9.64
C ASP A 185 4.98 -11.60 -8.63
N GLN A 186 5.55 -12.55 -7.89
CA GLN A 186 4.83 -13.35 -6.90
C GLN A 186 4.26 -12.47 -5.76
N ILE A 187 5.09 -11.60 -5.19
CA ILE A 187 4.73 -10.69 -4.10
C ILE A 187 3.67 -9.70 -4.59
N TYR A 188 3.77 -9.17 -5.82
CA TYR A 188 2.74 -8.29 -6.34
C TYR A 188 1.40 -8.99 -6.46
N ARG A 189 1.36 -10.13 -7.17
CA ARG A 189 0.12 -10.86 -7.46
C ARG A 189 -0.57 -11.36 -6.19
N SER A 190 0.19 -12.00 -5.32
CA SER A 190 -0.35 -12.80 -4.21
C SER A 190 -0.29 -12.07 -2.87
N VAL A 191 0.59 -11.09 -2.68
CA VAL A 191 0.72 -10.38 -1.39
C VAL A 191 0.25 -8.94 -1.49
N ASN A 192 0.95 -8.08 -2.24
CA ASN A 192 0.64 -6.66 -2.29
C ASN A 192 -0.74 -6.37 -2.87
N ASN A 193 -1.09 -7.03 -3.99
CA ASN A 193 -2.44 -6.99 -4.54
C ASN A 193 -3.34 -8.07 -3.93
N GLY A 194 -2.78 -9.17 -3.44
CA GLY A 194 -3.54 -10.28 -2.85
C GLY A 194 -4.35 -9.90 -1.62
N VAL A 195 -3.83 -9.05 -0.73
CA VAL A 195 -4.60 -8.54 0.41
C VAL A 195 -5.83 -7.73 -0.05
N TYR A 196 -5.72 -6.94 -1.12
CA TYR A 196 -6.87 -6.24 -1.71
C TYR A 196 -7.83 -7.20 -2.41
N ARG A 197 -7.32 -8.23 -3.09
CA ARG A 197 -8.16 -9.30 -3.66
C ARG A 197 -8.97 -10.02 -2.58
N CYS A 198 -8.40 -10.22 -1.38
CA CYS A 198 -9.14 -10.75 -0.24
C CYS A 198 -10.19 -9.74 0.26
N GLY A 199 -9.77 -8.51 0.55
CA GLY A 199 -10.64 -7.50 1.17
C GLY A 199 -11.77 -7.01 0.28
N PHE A 200 -11.58 -7.05 -1.03
CA PHE A 200 -12.55 -6.61 -2.03
C PHE A 200 -13.27 -7.73 -2.77
N ALA A 201 -13.01 -9.00 -2.43
CA ALA A 201 -13.73 -10.13 -3.00
C ALA A 201 -15.24 -9.98 -2.80
N GLN A 202 -16.01 -10.21 -3.87
CA GLN A 202 -17.47 -10.11 -3.85
C GLN A 202 -18.15 -11.47 -3.74
N THR A 203 -17.38 -12.56 -3.82
CA THR A 203 -17.82 -13.95 -3.65
C THR A 203 -16.90 -14.69 -2.70
N GLN A 204 -17.42 -15.73 -2.05
CA GLN A 204 -16.65 -16.58 -1.14
C GLN A 204 -15.50 -17.28 -1.88
N ALA A 205 -15.75 -17.79 -3.09
CA ALA A 205 -14.74 -18.48 -3.89
C ALA A 205 -13.57 -17.56 -4.30
N ALA A 206 -13.85 -16.31 -4.68
CA ALA A 206 -12.81 -15.34 -5.00
C ALA A 206 -11.95 -14.99 -3.77
N TYR A 207 -12.60 -14.85 -2.60
CA TYR A 207 -11.90 -14.65 -1.33
C TYR A 207 -11.00 -15.85 -0.97
N GLU A 208 -11.52 -17.08 -1.02
CA GLU A 208 -10.77 -18.29 -0.67
C GLU A 208 -9.56 -18.50 -1.58
N THR A 209 -9.73 -18.25 -2.89
CA THR A 209 -8.63 -18.31 -3.86
C THR A 209 -7.54 -17.29 -3.51
N ALA A 210 -7.92 -16.02 -3.33
CA ALA A 210 -6.96 -14.96 -3.02
C ALA A 210 -6.27 -15.17 -1.67
N CYS A 211 -7.01 -15.61 -0.65
CA CYS A 211 -6.49 -15.86 0.68
C CYS A 211 -5.56 -17.07 0.71
N THR A 212 -5.85 -18.11 -0.08
CA THR A 212 -4.95 -19.27 -0.23
C THR A 212 -3.63 -18.84 -0.87
N GLU A 213 -3.67 -18.19 -2.04
CA GLU A 213 -2.46 -17.72 -2.73
C GLU A 213 -1.61 -16.76 -1.87
N LEU A 214 -2.28 -15.88 -1.10
CA LEU A 214 -1.63 -14.95 -0.18
C LEU A 214 -0.80 -15.68 0.88
N PHE A 215 -1.43 -16.60 1.60
CA PHE A 215 -0.76 -17.29 2.70
C PHE A 215 0.28 -18.29 2.19
N ASP A 216 0.05 -18.94 1.05
CA ASP A 216 1.06 -19.82 0.43
C ASP A 216 2.32 -19.03 0.04
N THR A 217 2.18 -17.78 -0.40
CA THR A 217 3.31 -16.91 -0.72
C THR A 217 4.01 -16.37 0.53
N LEU A 218 3.25 -16.04 1.59
CA LEU A 218 3.84 -15.63 2.86
C LEU A 218 4.61 -16.79 3.53
N ASP A 219 4.09 -18.02 3.48
CA ASP A 219 4.78 -19.21 3.99
C ASP A 219 6.08 -19.47 3.19
N GLN A 220 6.09 -19.26 1.86
CA GLN A 220 7.31 -19.34 1.04
C GLN A 220 8.34 -18.26 1.39
N ALA A 221 7.89 -17.02 1.61
CA ALA A 221 8.78 -15.93 2.03
C ALA A 221 9.38 -16.19 3.41
N ASP A 222 8.58 -16.66 4.38
CA ASP A 222 9.06 -17.02 5.71
C ASP A 222 10.11 -18.15 5.66
N ALA A 223 9.86 -19.19 4.85
CA ALA A 223 10.80 -20.29 4.66
C ALA A 223 12.11 -19.84 4.01
N ALA A 224 12.06 -18.90 3.04
CA ALA A 224 13.27 -18.32 2.46
C ALA A 224 14.07 -17.55 3.53
N LEU A 225 13.40 -16.71 4.32
CA LEU A 225 13.99 -15.88 5.38
C LEU A 225 14.51 -16.67 6.59
N ALA A 226 14.35 -18.00 6.60
CA ALA A 226 14.99 -18.87 7.58
C ALA A 226 16.51 -18.93 7.40
N ASN A 227 17.01 -18.82 6.16
CA ASN A 227 18.41 -19.08 5.81
C ASN A 227 19.16 -17.85 5.26
N GLN A 228 18.49 -16.72 5.12
CA GLN A 228 19.03 -15.49 4.53
C GLN A 228 18.35 -14.28 5.16
N ARG A 229 19.08 -13.17 5.22
CA ARG A 229 18.59 -11.94 5.86
C ARG A 229 17.44 -11.28 5.09
N TYR A 230 17.54 -11.23 3.76
CA TYR A 230 16.57 -10.61 2.84
C TYR A 230 16.07 -11.61 1.79
N LEU A 231 15.10 -11.23 0.96
CA LEU A 231 14.48 -12.13 -0.03
C LEU A 231 15.45 -12.64 -1.10
N CYS A 232 16.48 -11.86 -1.41
CA CYS A 232 17.48 -12.19 -2.43
C CYS A 232 18.88 -12.51 -1.85
N GLY A 233 18.94 -12.94 -0.58
CA GLY A 233 20.19 -13.26 0.10
C GLY A 233 20.54 -12.22 1.18
N GLU A 234 21.81 -11.78 1.21
CA GLU A 234 22.32 -10.86 2.24
C GLU A 234 22.14 -9.37 1.88
N ALA A 235 21.89 -9.04 0.62
CA ALA A 235 21.71 -7.67 0.16
C ALA A 235 20.23 -7.25 0.20
N LEU A 236 19.97 -6.03 0.65
CA LEU A 236 18.66 -5.39 0.57
C LEU A 236 18.32 -5.06 -0.89
N THR A 237 17.10 -5.39 -1.33
CA THR A 237 16.67 -5.16 -2.72
C THR A 237 15.29 -4.48 -2.81
N LEU A 238 14.90 -4.07 -4.02
CA LEU A 238 13.55 -3.55 -4.27
C LEU A 238 12.44 -4.59 -4.00
N ALA A 239 12.75 -5.90 -4.01
CA ALA A 239 11.79 -6.92 -3.59
C ALA A 239 11.43 -6.77 -2.11
N ASP A 240 12.42 -6.45 -1.27
CA ASP A 240 12.22 -6.25 0.16
C ASP A 240 11.39 -5.00 0.44
N VAL A 241 11.69 -3.90 -0.25
CA VAL A 241 10.89 -2.67 -0.19
C VAL A 241 9.44 -2.94 -0.56
N ARG A 242 9.19 -3.72 -1.62
CA ARG A 242 7.83 -4.05 -2.09
C ARG A 242 7.08 -4.94 -1.09
N LEU A 243 7.75 -5.88 -0.44
CA LEU A 243 7.12 -6.74 0.58
C LEU A 243 6.84 -5.96 1.87
N PHE A 244 7.83 -5.20 2.34
CA PHE A 244 7.78 -4.41 3.58
C PHE A 244 6.51 -3.57 3.70
N THR A 245 6.16 -2.83 2.64
CA THR A 245 5.03 -1.90 2.71
C THR A 245 3.68 -2.60 2.90
N THR A 246 3.57 -3.88 2.54
CA THR A 246 2.41 -4.71 2.88
C THR A 246 2.52 -5.30 4.30
N LEU A 247 3.68 -5.84 4.68
CA LEU A 247 3.87 -6.47 6.00
C LEU A 247 3.58 -5.50 7.16
N ILE A 248 4.08 -4.26 7.08
CA ILE A 248 3.88 -3.23 8.12
C ILE A 248 2.41 -2.84 8.32
N ARG A 249 1.55 -3.12 7.32
CA ARG A 249 0.10 -2.85 7.36
C ARG A 249 -0.73 -4.09 7.68
N PHE A 250 -0.11 -5.27 7.66
CA PHE A 250 -0.83 -6.53 7.66
C PHE A 250 -1.62 -6.72 8.95
N ASP A 251 -0.94 -6.73 10.08
CA ASP A 251 -1.58 -7.01 11.38
C ASP A 251 -2.52 -5.88 11.82
N VAL A 252 -2.24 -4.64 11.40
CA VAL A 252 -3.00 -3.45 11.80
C VAL A 252 -4.20 -3.14 10.93
N ALA A 253 -4.27 -3.65 9.70
CA ALA A 253 -5.37 -3.38 8.78
C ALA A 253 -5.83 -4.64 8.04
N TYR A 254 -4.94 -5.32 7.29
CA TYR A 254 -5.34 -6.39 6.39
C TYR A 254 -5.88 -7.63 7.11
N TYR A 255 -5.29 -7.97 8.25
CA TYR A 255 -5.70 -9.10 9.09
C TYR A 255 -7.18 -8.99 9.48
N GLY A 256 -7.59 -7.82 9.98
CA GLY A 256 -8.97 -7.56 10.38
C GLY A 256 -9.87 -7.17 9.20
N LEU A 257 -9.62 -6.01 8.61
CA LEU A 257 -10.52 -5.38 7.63
C LEU A 257 -10.65 -6.22 6.35
N PHE A 258 -9.53 -6.70 5.82
CA PHE A 258 -9.50 -7.49 4.59
C PHE A 258 -9.64 -8.99 4.82
N LYS A 259 -9.90 -9.40 6.08
CA LYS A 259 -10.09 -10.81 6.48
C LYS A 259 -8.88 -11.68 6.13
N CYS A 260 -7.68 -11.12 6.04
CA CYS A 260 -6.45 -11.88 5.81
C CYS A 260 -5.98 -12.54 7.12
N ASN A 261 -6.83 -13.39 7.71
CA ASN A 261 -6.76 -13.72 9.13
C ASN A 261 -6.32 -15.16 9.47
N ARG A 262 -5.72 -15.91 8.52
CA ARG A 262 -5.18 -17.25 8.80
C ARG A 262 -4.01 -17.22 9.80
N ARG A 263 -3.15 -16.20 9.74
CA ARG A 263 -2.00 -15.99 10.64
C ARG A 263 -1.60 -14.50 10.62
N ARG A 264 -1.16 -13.93 11.75
CA ARG A 264 -0.59 -12.57 11.80
C ARG A 264 0.89 -12.61 11.41
N ILE A 265 1.45 -11.52 10.90
CA ILE A 265 2.89 -11.40 10.60
C ILE A 265 3.72 -11.62 11.87
N GLN A 266 3.28 -11.11 13.02
CA GLN A 266 3.96 -11.35 14.30
C GLN A 266 4.00 -12.83 14.72
N ASP A 267 3.13 -13.69 14.18
CA ASP A 267 3.09 -15.13 14.50
C ASP A 267 4.00 -15.96 13.56
N TYR A 268 4.62 -15.35 12.55
CA TYR A 268 5.62 -16.00 11.70
C TYR A 268 7.02 -15.93 12.32
N ALA A 269 7.78 -17.01 12.17
CA ALA A 269 9.09 -17.16 12.80
C ALA A 269 10.13 -16.18 12.23
N HIS A 270 10.12 -15.95 10.92
CA HIS A 270 11.15 -15.17 10.22
C HIS A 270 10.61 -13.85 9.68
N LEU A 271 9.37 -13.80 9.17
CA LEU A 271 8.74 -12.56 8.68
C LEU A 271 8.60 -11.49 9.77
N SER A 272 8.34 -11.88 11.02
CA SER A 272 8.23 -10.93 12.14
C SER A 272 9.57 -10.24 12.45
N ARG A 273 10.69 -10.99 12.42
CA ARG A 273 12.05 -10.46 12.54
C ARG A 273 12.42 -9.60 11.33
N TYR A 274 12.14 -10.09 10.13
CA TYR A 274 12.39 -9.40 8.87
C TYR A 274 11.69 -8.04 8.80
N LEU A 275 10.41 -7.97 9.22
CA LEU A 275 9.67 -6.71 9.31
C LEU A 275 10.36 -5.69 10.24
N ARG A 276 10.84 -6.14 11.40
CA ARG A 276 11.59 -5.29 12.34
C ARG A 276 12.93 -4.83 11.78
N ASP A 277 13.69 -5.73 11.15
CA ASP A 277 14.97 -5.42 10.52
C ASP A 277 14.82 -4.26 9.53
N LEU A 278 13.83 -4.38 8.62
CA LEU A 278 13.55 -3.35 7.62
C LEU A 278 13.06 -2.03 8.23
N TYR A 279 12.19 -2.11 9.25
CA TYR A 279 11.70 -0.91 9.95
C TYR A 279 12.83 -0.12 10.62
N GLN A 280 13.81 -0.82 11.17
CA GLN A 280 14.95 -0.25 11.91
C GLN A 280 16.08 0.26 11.00
N LEU A 281 15.99 0.05 9.68
CA LEU A 281 16.94 0.66 8.74
C LEU A 281 16.89 2.20 8.82
N PRO A 282 18.03 2.90 8.66
CA PRO A 282 18.08 4.35 8.77
C PRO A 282 17.04 5.05 7.89
N GLY A 283 16.23 5.90 8.51
CA GLY A 283 15.19 6.70 7.83
C GLY A 283 13.87 5.96 7.53
N VAL A 284 13.80 4.63 7.61
CA VAL A 284 12.58 3.87 7.25
C VAL A 284 11.46 4.07 8.27
N ALA A 285 11.77 4.11 9.57
CA ALA A 285 10.77 4.36 10.60
C ALA A 285 10.00 5.69 10.37
N ALA A 286 10.68 6.73 9.88
CA ALA A 286 10.10 8.04 9.60
C ALA A 286 9.11 8.03 8.41
N THR A 287 9.13 7.01 7.56
CA THR A 287 8.16 6.86 6.46
C THR A 287 6.87 6.16 6.90
N CYS A 288 6.82 5.64 8.13
CA CYS A 288 5.72 4.83 8.64
C CYS A 288 4.79 5.65 9.55
N ASP A 289 3.52 5.81 9.15
CA ASP A 289 2.47 6.38 10.01
C ASP A 289 1.33 5.37 10.20
N ILE A 290 1.46 4.55 11.25
CA ILE A 290 0.49 3.48 11.57
C ILE A 290 -0.89 4.06 11.91
N ALA A 291 -0.94 5.25 12.55
CA ALA A 291 -2.19 5.90 12.88
C ALA A 291 -2.91 6.39 11.61
N ALA A 292 -2.20 6.97 10.64
CA ALA A 292 -2.75 7.33 9.34
C ALA A 292 -3.20 6.10 8.55
N VAL A 293 -2.43 5.00 8.55
CA VAL A 293 -2.86 3.72 7.95
C VAL A 293 -4.20 3.30 8.55
N LYS A 294 -4.32 3.21 9.88
CA LYS A 294 -5.56 2.75 10.51
C LYS A 294 -6.74 3.68 10.24
N ARG A 295 -6.54 4.99 10.32
CA ARG A 295 -7.56 5.99 9.97
C ARG A 295 -8.04 5.83 8.53
N ASP A 296 -7.12 5.64 7.60
CA ASP A 296 -7.47 5.52 6.18
C ASP A 296 -8.23 4.21 5.89
N TYR A 297 -7.66 3.07 6.28
CA TYR A 297 -8.26 1.78 5.96
C TYR A 297 -9.62 1.57 6.65
N TYR A 298 -9.73 1.87 7.94
CA TYR A 298 -10.98 1.68 8.67
C TYR A 298 -11.98 2.83 8.52
N GLY A 299 -11.51 4.05 8.22
CA GLY A 299 -12.35 5.24 8.10
C GLY A 299 -12.83 5.53 6.69
N ASN A 300 -11.97 5.32 5.67
CA ASN A 300 -12.22 5.83 4.32
C ASN A 300 -12.55 4.74 3.29
N LEU A 301 -12.33 3.46 3.59
CA LEU A 301 -12.71 2.36 2.70
C LEU A 301 -14.17 1.95 2.87
N PHE A 302 -15.09 2.91 2.88
CA PHE A 302 -16.52 2.63 2.81
C PHE A 302 -16.83 1.97 1.44
N PRO A 303 -17.56 0.84 1.39
CA PRO A 303 -18.42 0.28 2.43
C PRO A 303 -17.85 -0.91 3.22
N LEU A 304 -16.53 -1.14 3.25
CA LEU A 304 -15.95 -2.28 3.97
C LEU A 304 -16.11 -2.22 5.49
N ASN A 305 -16.06 -1.01 6.07
CA ASN A 305 -16.28 -0.78 7.49
C ASN A 305 -17.34 0.32 7.70
N PRO A 306 -18.64 -0.01 7.57
CA PRO A 306 -19.71 0.98 7.59
C PRO A 306 -19.81 1.82 8.86
N GLY A 307 -19.37 1.25 9.99
CA GLY A 307 -19.39 1.96 11.28
C GLY A 307 -18.23 2.92 11.47
N GLY A 308 -17.22 2.92 10.59
CA GLY A 308 -16.03 3.78 10.72
C GLY A 308 -15.20 3.54 11.97
N ILE A 309 -15.48 2.48 12.75
CA ILE A 309 -14.79 2.18 13.99
C ILE A 309 -13.37 1.73 13.68
N ILE A 310 -12.39 2.45 14.22
CA ILE A 310 -10.97 2.13 14.10
C ILE A 310 -10.59 1.27 15.33
N PRO A 311 -10.09 0.03 15.14
CA PRO A 311 -9.71 -0.81 16.27
C PRO A 311 -8.52 -0.22 17.03
N LEU A 312 -8.43 -0.47 18.34
CA LEU A 312 -7.30 -0.02 19.15
C LEU A 312 -6.00 -0.78 18.83
N GLY A 313 -6.09 -2.10 18.70
CA GLY A 313 -4.93 -2.96 18.44
C GLY A 313 -4.63 -3.22 16.96
N PRO A 314 -3.71 -4.17 16.70
CA PRO A 314 -2.68 -4.62 17.64
C PRO A 314 -1.64 -3.52 17.88
N GLU A 315 -0.94 -3.60 19.02
CA GLU A 315 0.31 -2.86 19.22
C GLU A 315 1.43 -3.57 18.46
N LEU A 316 2.25 -2.82 17.72
CA LEU A 316 3.37 -3.38 16.97
C LEU A 316 4.66 -3.14 17.74
N ASP A 317 5.36 -4.22 18.09
CA ASP A 317 6.64 -4.17 18.79
C ASP A 317 7.80 -4.06 17.78
N LEU A 318 7.85 -2.94 17.04
CA LEU A 318 8.78 -2.74 15.92
C LEU A 318 10.21 -2.39 16.34
N GLU A 319 10.37 -1.82 17.54
CA GLU A 319 11.64 -1.35 18.10
C GLU A 319 12.38 -2.42 18.91
N LYS A 320 11.78 -3.61 19.10
CA LYS A 320 12.42 -4.69 19.84
C LYS A 320 13.74 -5.09 19.20
N SER A 321 14.81 -5.04 19.98
CA SER A 321 16.14 -5.51 19.60
C SER A 321 16.08 -6.97 19.19
N GLN A 322 16.72 -7.32 18.07
CA GLN A 322 16.81 -8.70 17.63
C GLN A 322 17.82 -9.44 18.52
N THR A 323 17.40 -10.57 19.10
CA THR A 323 18.35 -11.48 19.74
C THR A 323 19.21 -12.11 18.63
N PRO A 324 20.54 -12.03 18.70
CA PRO A 324 21.38 -12.76 17.75
C PRO A 324 21.10 -14.26 17.90
N THR A 325 20.63 -14.89 16.83
CA THR A 325 20.60 -16.35 16.65
C THR A 325 21.94 -16.82 16.12
#